data_AF-A0A530GMS1-F1
#
_entry.id   AF-A0A530GMS1-F1
#
_cell.length_a   1.000
_cell.length_b   1.000
_cell.length_c   1.000
_cell.angle_alpha   90.00
_cell.angle_beta   90.00
_cell.angle_gamma   90.00
#
_symmetry.space_group_name_H-M   'P 1'
#
loop_
_entity.id
_entity.type
_entity.pdbx_description
1 polymer ?
#
loop_
_entity_poly.entity_id
_entity_poly.type
_entity_poly.pdbx_seq_one_letter_code
_entity_poly.pdbx_strand_id
1 'polypeptide(L)'
;MPIVEPDFDLRSRLLARIESKPDEVWTPGDFADLGARAAVDKTLQRLAAAGQLRRIDRGLYDRPRTNTLTGRATVPDYRAVIRAVTR
;
A
#
# COMPACT_ATOMS: atom_id res chain seq x y z
N MET A 1 12.91 29.28 9.13
CA MET A 1 11.58 28.65 9.07
C MET A 1 11.75 27.32 8.36
N PRO A 2 11.72 26.15 9.02
CA PRO A 2 11.94 24.90 8.30
C PRO A 2 10.67 24.54 7.51
N ILE A 3 10.86 24.55 6.19
CA ILE A 3 10.41 23.56 5.20
C ILE A 3 9.33 22.58 5.68
N VAL A 4 8.15 22.73 5.08
CA VAL A 4 7.07 21.75 5.13
C VAL A 4 7.55 20.50 4.36
N GLU A 5 8.15 19.53 5.07
CA GLU A 5 8.44 18.16 4.56
C GLU A 5 7.43 17.08 5.05
N PRO A 6 6.10 17.28 5.03
CA PRO A 6 5.16 16.26 5.49
C PRO A 6 4.99 15.11 4.49
N ASP A 7 5.28 15.33 3.20
CA ASP A 7 5.04 14.35 2.14
C ASP A 7 6.02 13.16 2.22
N PHE A 8 7.27 13.43 2.60
CA PHE A 8 8.31 12.40 2.71
C PHE A 8 8.16 11.54 3.98
N ASP A 9 7.79 12.16 5.10
CA ASP A 9 7.52 11.44 6.36
C ASP A 9 6.28 10.55 6.25
N LEU A 10 5.19 11.06 5.65
CA LEU A 10 3.99 10.27 5.42
C LEU A 10 4.29 9.04 4.56
N ARG A 11 4.98 9.22 3.43
CA ARG A 11 5.38 8.10 2.55
C ARG A 11 6.20 7.06 3.30
N SER A 12 7.19 7.48 4.07
CA SER A 12 8.10 6.59 4.78
C SER A 12 7.37 5.76 5.83
N ARG A 13 6.46 6.37 6.60
CA ARG A 13 5.62 5.68 7.58
C ARG A 13 4.65 4.70 6.94
N LEU A 14 4.06 5.09 5.81
CA LEU A 14 3.13 4.25 5.04
C LEU A 14 3.85 3.00 4.53
N LEU A 15 5.03 3.18 3.94
CA LEU A 15 5.90 2.08 3.51
C LEU A 15 6.34 1.19 4.68
N ALA A 16 6.79 1.77 5.80
CA ALA A 16 7.19 1.01 6.98
C ALA A 16 6.05 0.14 7.53
N ARG A 17 4.82 0.66 7.54
CA ARG A 17 3.62 -0.10 7.93
C ARG A 17 3.34 -1.24 6.95
N ILE A 18 3.40 -0.98 5.64
CA ILE A 18 3.24 -2.01 4.61
C ILE A 18 4.33 -3.08 4.73
N GLU A 19 5.57 -2.68 5.03
CA GLU A 19 6.71 -3.58 5.20
C GLU A 19 6.62 -4.45 6.45
N SER A 20 6.00 -3.94 7.52
CA SER A 20 5.75 -4.72 8.72
C SER A 20 4.81 -5.91 8.46
N LYS A 21 3.97 -5.83 7.42
CA LYS A 21 2.99 -6.88 7.07
C LYS A 21 2.82 -7.01 5.55
N PRO A 22 3.76 -7.70 4.87
CA PRO A 22 3.77 -7.82 3.41
C PRO A 22 2.64 -8.68 2.84
N ASP A 23 1.95 -9.46 3.67
CA ASP A 23 0.85 -10.34 3.27
C ASP A 23 -0.55 -9.71 3.45
N GLU A 24 -0.60 -8.46 3.94
CA GLU A 24 -1.85 -7.75 4.21
C GLU A 24 -2.25 -6.85 3.03
N VAL A 25 -3.57 -6.72 2.83
CA VAL A 25 -4.16 -5.77 1.88
C VAL A 25 -4.49 -4.50 2.64
N TRP A 26 -4.11 -3.37 2.08
CA TRP A 26 -4.23 -2.07 2.70
C TRP A 26 -5.30 -1.23 2.04
N THR A 27 -6.07 -0.53 2.86
CA THR A 27 -7.00 0.51 2.44
C THR A 27 -6.48 1.88 2.87
N PRO A 28 -6.93 2.98 2.24
CA PRO A 28 -6.66 4.32 2.75
C PRO A 28 -7.10 4.54 4.21
N GLY A 29 -8.09 3.79 4.67
CA GLY A 29 -8.58 3.85 6.06
C GLY A 29 -7.55 3.37 7.07
N ASP A 30 -6.71 2.39 6.71
CA ASP A 30 -5.68 1.81 7.59
C ASP A 30 -4.53 2.78 7.90
N PHE A 31 -4.47 3.89 7.16
CA PHE A 31 -3.49 4.95 7.31
C PHE A 31 -4.14 6.29 7.69
N ALA A 32 -5.43 6.31 8.03
CA ALA A 32 -6.11 7.54 8.45
C ALA A 32 -5.49 8.14 9.74
N ASP A 33 -4.78 7.32 10.52
CA ASP A 33 -4.00 7.74 11.68
C ASP A 33 -2.70 8.46 11.32
N LEU A 34 -2.19 8.27 10.09
CA LEU A 34 -0.95 8.89 9.62
C LEU A 34 -1.15 10.29 9.04
N GLY A 35 -2.39 10.68 8.69
CA GLY A 35 -2.69 12.01 8.18
C GLY A 35 -4.01 12.13 7.45
N ALA A 36 -4.22 13.29 6.80
CA ALA A 36 -5.44 13.57 6.05
C ALA A 36 -5.63 12.57 4.91
N ARG A 37 -6.87 12.09 4.72
CA ARG A 37 -7.22 11.09 3.71
C ARG A 37 -6.77 11.46 2.30
N ALA A 38 -6.88 12.74 1.94
CA ALA A 38 -6.41 13.24 0.65
C ALA A 38 -4.89 13.10 0.45
N ALA A 39 -4.09 13.28 1.51
CA ALA A 39 -2.64 13.11 1.45
C ALA A 39 -2.26 11.62 1.39
N VAL A 40 -2.92 10.78 2.19
CA VAL A 40 -2.77 9.32 2.15
C VAL A 40 -3.11 8.78 0.76
N ASP A 41 -4.26 9.15 0.21
CA ASP A 41 -4.71 8.73 -1.12
C ASP A 41 -3.70 9.15 -2.20
N LYS A 42 -3.21 10.40 -2.15
CA LYS A 42 -2.21 10.90 -3.10
C LYS A 42 -0.89 10.12 -3.01
N THR A 43 -0.45 9.79 -1.80
CA THR A 43 0.76 9.00 -1.57
C THR A 43 0.58 7.56 -2.04
N LEU A 44 -0.55 6.91 -1.72
CA LEU A 44 -0.89 5.56 -2.19
C LEU A 44 -0.96 5.51 -3.72
N GLN A 45 -1.58 6.50 -4.35
CA GLN A 45 -1.61 6.64 -5.81
C GLN A 45 -0.20 6.78 -6.39
N ARG A 46 0.66 7.61 -5.79
CA ARG A 46 2.05 7.78 -6.23
C ARG A 46 2.85 6.48 -6.08
N LEU A 47 2.70 5.76 -4.97
CA LEU A 47 3.35 4.47 -4.73
C LEU A 47 2.87 3.39 -5.72
N ALA A 48 1.58 3.39 -6.05
CA ALA A 48 1.03 2.50 -7.06
C ALA A 48 1.53 2.85 -8.48
N ALA A 49 1.57 4.13 -8.83
CA ALA A 49 2.12 4.60 -10.11
C ALA A 49 3.63 4.30 -10.24
N ALA A 50 4.37 4.31 -9.13
CA ALA A 50 5.77 3.92 -9.08
C ALA A 50 6.01 2.40 -9.09
N GLY A 51 4.95 1.58 -9.11
CA GLY A 51 5.04 0.11 -9.09
C GLY A 51 5.45 -0.50 -7.75
N GLN A 52 5.49 0.30 -6.66
CA GLN A 52 5.81 -0.20 -5.32
C GLN A 52 4.59 -0.86 -4.65
N LEU A 53 3.40 -0.42 -5.03
CA LEU A 53 2.11 -0.99 -4.65
C LEU A 53 1.35 -1.40 -5.90
N ARG A 54 0.50 -2.42 -5.77
CA ARG A 54 -0.45 -2.81 -6.79
C ARG A 54 -1.84 -2.48 -6.27
N ARG A 55 -2.66 -1.90 -7.14
CA ARG A 55 -4.05 -1.63 -6.84
C ARG A 55 -4.86 -2.86 -7.26
N ILE A 56 -5.46 -3.56 -6.30
CA ILE A 56 -6.33 -4.71 -6.58
C ILE A 56 -7.70 -4.19 -7.04
N ASP A 57 -8.25 -3.19 -6.35
CA ASP A 57 -9.56 -2.60 -6.66
C ASP A 57 -9.68 -1.15 -6.14
N ARG A 58 -10.85 -0.50 -6.26
CA ARG A 58 -11.14 0.86 -5.79
C ARG A 58 -10.91 1.02 -4.28
N GLY A 59 -9.68 1.40 -3.93
CA GLY A 59 -9.28 1.65 -2.54
C GLY A 59 -8.61 0.45 -1.86
N LEU A 60 -8.28 -0.60 -2.62
CA LEU A 60 -7.54 -1.76 -2.13
C LEU A 60 -6.16 -1.80 -2.78
N TYR A 61 -5.14 -1.81 -1.94
CA TYR A 61 -3.74 -1.82 -2.33
C TYR A 61 -3.05 -3.03 -1.71
N ASP A 62 -2.34 -3.82 -2.52
CA ASP A 62 -1.43 -4.85 -2.01
C ASP A 62 0.00 -4.54 -2.41
N ARG A 63 0.95 -5.08 -1.66
CA ARG A 63 2.34 -5.11 -2.12
C ARG A 63 2.47 -6.28 -3.09
N PRO A 64 2.78 -6.05 -4.37
CA PRO A 64 3.04 -7.15 -5.27
C PRO A 64 4.26 -7.92 -4.75
N ARG A 65 4.06 -9.18 -4.35
CA ARG A 65 5.18 -10.10 -4.18
C ARG A 65 5.77 -10.34 -5.56
N THR A 66 6.89 -9.70 -5.85
CA THR A 66 7.72 -10.07 -7.00
C THR A 66 8.60 -11.21 -6.52
N ASN A 67 8.26 -12.43 -6.94
CA ASN A 67 9.13 -13.58 -6.73
C ASN A 67 10.43 -13.32 -7.51
N THR A 68 11.51 -13.02 -6.79
CA THR A 68 12.85 -12.70 -7.32
C THR A 68 13.50 -13.86 -8.07
N LEU A 69 12.91 -15.06 -8.06
CA LEU A 69 13.38 -16.22 -8.82
C LEU A 69 12.91 -16.25 -10.28
N THR A 70 11.85 -15.52 -10.68
CA THR A 70 11.22 -15.69 -12.01
C THR A 70 10.90 -14.39 -12.76
N GLY A 71 11.03 -13.22 -12.14
CA GLY A 71 10.74 -11.94 -12.80
C GLY A 71 9.27 -11.77 -13.22
N ARG A 72 8.35 -12.57 -12.68
CA ARG A 72 6.91 -12.50 -12.96
C ARG A 72 6.11 -12.22 -11.68
N ALA A 73 5.08 -11.38 -11.82
CA ALA A 73 4.10 -11.12 -10.77
C ALA A 73 3.45 -12.43 -10.37
N THR A 74 3.63 -12.84 -9.11
CA THR A 74 3.02 -14.07 -8.61
C THR A 74 1.52 -13.81 -8.42
N VAL A 75 0.71 -14.76 -8.89
CA VAL A 75 -0.75 -14.73 -8.79
C VAL A 75 -1.12 -14.69 -7.30
N PRO A 76 -1.94 -13.74 -6.83
CA PRO A 76 -2.31 -13.67 -5.42
C PRO A 76 -3.08 -14.94 -5.00
N ASP A 77 -2.76 -15.45 -3.82
CA ASP A 77 -3.39 -16.61 -3.21
C ASP A 77 -4.88 -16.32 -2.94
N TYR A 78 -5.76 -17.09 -3.60
CA TYR A 78 -7.22 -16.94 -3.51
C TYR A 78 -7.76 -16.98 -2.07
N ARG A 79 -7.03 -17.59 -1.13
CA ARG A 79 -7.42 -17.62 0.29
C ARG A 79 -7.36 -16.25 0.97
N ALA A 80 -6.51 -15.34 0.49
CA ALA A 80 -6.46 -13.98 0.99
C ALA A 80 -7.65 -13.16 0.49
N VAL A 81 -8.07 -13.37 -0.75
CA VAL A 81 -9.24 -12.72 -1.36
C VAL A 81 -10.53 -13.10 -0.62
N ILE A 82 -10.72 -14.39 -0.31
CA ILE A 82 -11.91 -14.86 0.42
C ILE A 82 -12.03 -14.23 1.81
N ARG A 83 -10.91 -14.05 2.53
CA ARG A 83 -10.91 -13.44 3.87
C ARG A 83 -11.24 -11.95 3.84
N ALA A 84 -10.82 -11.23 2.81
CA ALA A 84 -11.08 -9.80 2.67
C ALA A 84 -12.56 -9.49 2.36
N VAL A 85 -13.24 -10.38 1.63
CA VAL A 85 -14.64 -10.18 1.22
C VAL A 85 -15.64 -10.57 2.32
N THR A 86 -15.22 -11.37 3.30
CA THR A 86 -16.10 -11.88 4.37
C THR A 86 -16.06 -11.03 5.65
N ARG A 87 -15.31 -9.92 5.67
CA ARG A 87 -15.13 -9.07 6.86
C ARG A 87 -16.05 -7.86 6.86
#